data_AF-A0A7S3P296-F1
#
_entry.id   AF-A0A7S3P296-F1
#
_cell.length_a   1.000
_cell.length_b   1.000
_cell.length_c   1.000
_cell.angle_alpha   90.00
_cell.angle_beta   90.00
_cell.angle_gamma   90.00
#
_symmetry.space_group_name_H-M   'P 1'
#
loop_
_entity.id
_entity.type
_entity.pdbx_description
1 polymer ?
#
loop_
_entity_poly.entity_id
_entity_poly.type
_entity_poly.pdbx_seq_one_letter_code
_entity_poly.pdbx_strand_id
1 'polypeptide(L)'
;MLLEKAWAKVNGNYENSIKGFVSEAFRALTGAPVVFFKHMYIQDIWEEISEADMNKYIICASSGEGQLNKERYDEMGLISEHAYSVIAATEVDTAKGRERLLKLRNPWGHKEWKGKWSDNDESWTDELRKALGCQEINDGVFFMCVEDYLSYFRTTVIC
;
A
#
# COMPACT_ATOMS: atom_id res chain seq x y z
N MET A 1 -2.94 -22.14 -0.70
CA MET A 1 -1.53 -22.13 -1.16
C MET A 1 -1.27 -22.78 -2.54
N LEU A 2 -2.28 -23.12 -3.36
CA LEU A 2 -2.01 -23.74 -4.67
C LEU A 2 -1.42 -22.76 -5.70
N LEU A 3 -1.85 -21.49 -5.66
CA LEU A 3 -1.36 -20.46 -6.58
C LEU A 3 0.14 -20.18 -6.40
N GLU A 4 0.57 -19.94 -5.16
CA GLU A 4 1.99 -19.75 -4.84
C GLU A 4 2.85 -20.96 -5.23
N LYS A 5 2.34 -22.18 -5.02
CA LYS A 5 3.04 -23.40 -5.46
C LYS A 5 3.20 -23.46 -6.98
N ALA A 6 2.18 -23.05 -7.74
CA ALA A 6 2.26 -22.99 -9.19
C ALA A 6 3.27 -21.92 -9.64
N TRP A 7 3.28 -20.76 -8.98
CA TRP A 7 4.28 -19.71 -9.23
C TRP A 7 5.70 -20.18 -8.95
N ALA A 8 5.93 -20.81 -7.80
CA ALA A 8 7.22 -21.41 -7.44
C ALA A 8 7.67 -22.47 -8.46
N LYS A 9 6.74 -23.29 -8.98
CA LYS A 9 7.05 -24.28 -10.01
C LYS A 9 7.54 -23.62 -11.31
N VAL A 10 6.90 -22.53 -11.75
CA VAL A 10 7.34 -21.77 -12.94
C VAL A 10 8.73 -21.17 -12.72
N ASN A 11 9.01 -20.71 -11.51
CA ASN A 11 10.30 -20.15 -11.11
C ASN A 11 11.33 -21.20 -10.63
N GLY A 12 11.02 -22.50 -10.79
CA GLY A 12 11.88 -23.63 -10.41
C GLY A 12 11.72 -24.09 -8.97
N ASN A 13 11.65 -23.18 -7.99
CA ASN A 13 11.39 -23.49 -6.58
C ASN A 13 10.82 -22.27 -5.82
N TYR A 14 10.56 -22.45 -4.52
CA TYR A 14 10.05 -21.37 -3.65
C TYR A 14 11.10 -20.30 -3.32
N GLU A 15 12.38 -20.67 -3.21
CA GLU A 15 13.46 -19.71 -2.88
C GLU A 15 13.58 -18.62 -3.95
N ASN A 16 13.37 -18.99 -5.21
CA ASN A 16 13.36 -18.06 -6.34
C ASN A 16 12.15 -17.11 -6.37
N SER A 17 11.20 -17.26 -5.43
CA SER A 17 10.01 -16.40 -5.32
C SER A 17 10.04 -15.48 -4.07
N ILE A 18 11.15 -15.44 -3.33
CA ILE A 18 11.27 -14.64 -2.09
C ILE A 18 11.30 -13.13 -2.39
N LYS A 19 11.94 -12.71 -3.48
CA LYS A 19 12.00 -11.33 -3.95
C LYS A 19 11.76 -11.28 -5.46
N GLY A 20 11.26 -10.16 -5.96
CA GLY A 20 11.03 -9.95 -7.38
C GLY A 20 10.30 -8.65 -7.66
N PHE A 21 10.01 -8.40 -8.94
CA PHE A 21 9.22 -7.23 -9.34
C PHE A 21 7.74 -7.59 -9.43
N VAL A 22 6.89 -6.84 -8.73
CA VAL A 22 5.44 -7.09 -8.70
C VAL A 22 4.82 -7.06 -10.10
N SER A 23 5.40 -6.30 -11.03
CA SER A 23 5.00 -6.30 -12.44
C SER A 23 5.04 -7.66 -13.13
N GLU A 24 5.98 -8.54 -12.74
CA GLU A 24 6.08 -9.87 -13.32
C GLU A 24 4.90 -10.73 -12.87
N ALA A 25 4.59 -10.66 -11.57
CA ALA A 25 3.41 -11.33 -11.01
C ALA A 25 2.11 -10.79 -11.63
N PHE A 26 1.97 -9.47 -11.76
CA PHE A 26 0.81 -8.85 -12.39
C PHE A 26 0.61 -9.33 -13.83
N ARG A 27 1.64 -9.19 -14.67
CA ARG A 27 1.58 -9.65 -16.07
C ARG A 27 1.30 -11.14 -16.18
N ALA A 28 1.86 -11.96 -15.30
CA ALA A 28 1.61 -13.40 -15.34
C ALA A 28 0.19 -13.79 -14.91
N LEU A 29 -0.42 -13.05 -13.98
CA LEU A 29 -1.76 -13.32 -13.47
C LEU A 29 -2.86 -12.72 -14.36
N THR A 30 -2.62 -11.56 -14.96
CA THR A 30 -3.65 -10.81 -15.69
C THR A 30 -3.42 -10.75 -17.20
N GLY A 31 -2.17 -10.85 -17.66
CA GLY A 31 -1.78 -10.54 -19.04
C GLY A 31 -1.86 -9.05 -19.40
N ALA A 32 -2.27 -8.18 -18.47
CA ALA A 32 -2.48 -6.76 -18.70
C ALA A 32 -1.15 -5.97 -18.66
N PRO A 33 -1.09 -4.79 -19.32
CA PRO A 33 0.03 -3.89 -19.15
C PRO A 33 0.14 -3.40 -17.71
N VAL A 34 1.33 -2.92 -17.33
CA VAL A 34 1.59 -2.35 -16.01
C VAL A 34 2.29 -1.02 -16.17
N VAL A 35 1.90 -0.06 -15.34
CA VAL A 35 2.48 1.29 -15.29
C VAL A 35 3.24 1.46 -13.99
N PHE A 36 4.41 2.08 -14.07
CA PHE A 36 5.29 2.32 -12.92
C PHE A 36 5.41 3.80 -12.63
N PHE A 37 5.08 4.18 -11.40
CA PHE A 37 5.21 5.52 -10.89
C PHE A 37 6.33 5.56 -9.87
N LYS A 38 7.39 6.33 -10.14
CA LYS A 38 8.47 6.60 -9.17
C LYS A 38 8.16 7.92 -8.47
N HIS A 39 7.94 7.87 -7.16
CA HIS A 39 7.49 9.04 -6.38
C HIS A 39 8.52 10.17 -6.36
N MET A 40 9.80 9.89 -6.61
CA MET A 40 10.84 10.93 -6.71
C MET A 40 10.63 11.90 -7.90
N TYR A 41 9.80 11.55 -8.89
CA TYR A 41 9.55 12.36 -10.08
C TYR A 41 8.10 12.88 -10.15
N ILE A 42 7.30 12.64 -9.12
CA ILE A 42 5.87 12.92 -9.11
C ILE A 42 5.58 13.77 -7.88
N GLN A 43 4.91 14.90 -8.08
CA GLN A 43 4.52 15.79 -6.98
C GLN A 43 3.23 15.34 -6.30
N ASP A 44 2.29 14.79 -7.06
CA ASP A 44 1.03 14.25 -6.56
C ASP A 44 0.69 12.95 -7.32
N ILE A 45 0.50 11.86 -6.58
CA ILE A 45 0.15 10.52 -7.11
C ILE A 45 -1.34 10.21 -6.95
N TRP A 46 -2.08 11.11 -6.30
CA TRP A 46 -3.47 10.88 -5.92
C TRP A 46 -4.38 10.60 -7.11
N GLU A 47 -4.31 11.42 -8.16
CA GLU A 47 -5.19 11.29 -9.32
C GLU A 47 -5.06 9.90 -9.96
N GLU A 48 -3.83 9.44 -10.16
CA GLU A 48 -3.53 8.11 -10.72
C GLU A 48 -4.06 6.96 -9.85
N ILE A 49 -3.86 7.03 -8.52
CA ILE A 49 -4.32 5.98 -7.60
C ILE A 49 -5.85 5.99 -7.47
N SER A 50 -6.46 7.16 -7.36
CA SER A 50 -7.91 7.30 -7.20
C SER A 50 -8.66 6.88 -8.46
N GLU A 51 -8.16 7.22 -9.65
CA GLU A 51 -8.68 6.74 -10.93
C GLU A 51 -8.52 5.22 -11.05
N ALA A 52 -7.37 4.68 -10.67
CA ALA A 52 -7.12 3.24 -10.70
C ALA A 52 -8.06 2.46 -9.75
N ASP A 53 -8.30 2.95 -8.53
CA ASP A 53 -9.25 2.33 -7.59
C ASP A 53 -10.69 2.40 -8.13
N MET A 54 -11.08 3.54 -8.72
CA MET A 54 -12.38 3.70 -9.36
C MET A 54 -12.60 2.66 -10.48
N ASN A 55 -11.56 2.43 -11.29
CA ASN A 55 -11.57 1.45 -12.38
C ASN A 55 -11.27 0.00 -11.94
N LYS A 56 -11.09 -0.24 -10.63
CA LYS A 56 -10.81 -1.56 -10.05
C LYS A 56 -9.53 -2.22 -10.57
N TYR A 57 -8.53 -1.39 -10.87
CA TYR A 57 -7.18 -1.83 -11.21
C TYR A 57 -6.45 -2.36 -9.98
N ILE A 58 -5.42 -3.18 -10.22
CA ILE A 58 -4.60 -3.72 -9.14
C ILE A 58 -3.47 -2.74 -8.85
N ILE A 59 -3.37 -2.28 -7.60
CA ILE A 59 -2.41 -1.27 -7.18
C ILE A 59 -1.47 -1.86 -6.13
N CYS A 60 -0.16 -1.80 -6.39
CA CYS A 60 0.87 -2.18 -5.44
C CYS A 60 1.80 -1.00 -5.16
N ALA A 61 2.11 -0.81 -3.90
CA ALA A 61 3.12 0.12 -3.43
C ALA A 61 4.38 -0.65 -2.99
N SER A 62 5.56 -0.04 -3.16
CA SER A 62 6.79 -0.51 -2.53
C SER A 62 7.32 0.56 -1.60
N SER A 63 7.57 0.17 -0.35
CA SER A 63 8.34 1.01 0.58
C SER A 63 9.79 1.11 0.11
N GLY A 64 10.44 2.22 0.46
CA GLY A 64 11.80 2.52 0.00
C GLY A 64 12.93 2.09 0.94
N GLU A 65 14.14 2.16 0.41
CA GLU A 65 15.40 2.20 1.18
C GLU A 65 15.93 3.65 1.31
N GLY A 66 15.69 4.50 0.29
CA GLY A 66 16.38 5.77 0.12
C GLY A 66 15.85 6.91 1.00
N GLN A 67 16.70 7.41 1.90
CA GLN A 67 16.59 8.55 2.84
C GLN A 67 16.15 8.23 4.28
N LEU A 68 15.39 7.15 4.51
CA LEU A 68 14.95 6.75 5.85
C LEU A 68 15.66 5.46 6.22
N ASN A 69 16.26 5.41 7.41
CA ASN A 69 16.85 4.17 7.91
C ASN A 69 15.75 3.15 8.26
N LYS A 70 16.11 1.86 8.33
CA LYS A 70 15.15 0.78 8.64
C LYS A 70 14.45 1.02 9.97
N GLU A 71 15.15 1.60 10.94
CA GLU A 71 14.59 1.95 12.25
C GLU A 71 13.39 2.89 12.12
N ARG A 72 13.44 3.90 11.25
CA ARG A 72 12.32 4.85 11.08
C ARG A 72 11.09 4.21 10.44
N TYR A 73 11.26 3.21 9.56
CA TYR A 73 10.12 2.42 9.09
C TYR A 73 9.51 1.62 10.25
N ASP A 74 10.33 0.93 11.03
CA ASP A 74 9.88 0.11 12.15
C ASP A 74 9.17 0.93 13.25
N GLU A 75 9.68 2.12 13.55
CA GLU A 75 9.07 3.10 14.47
C GLU A 75 7.65 3.46 14.03
N MET A 76 7.46 3.69 12.73
CA MET A 76 6.16 4.00 12.13
C MET A 76 5.33 2.76 11.80
N GLY A 77 5.80 1.56 12.13
CA GLY A 77 5.10 0.30 11.92
C GLY A 77 5.07 -0.18 10.46
N LEU A 78 5.97 0.33 9.62
CA LEU A 78 6.17 -0.10 8.24
C LEU A 78 7.41 -1.03 8.13
N ILE A 79 7.54 -1.70 6.99
CA ILE A 79 8.69 -2.55 6.65
C ILE A 79 9.38 -1.93 5.44
N SER A 80 10.70 -1.75 5.51
CA SER A 80 11.50 -1.28 4.37
C SER A 80 11.67 -2.37 3.31
N GLU A 81 11.77 -1.99 2.03
CA GLU A 81 11.87 -2.89 0.88
C GLU A 81 10.74 -3.94 0.82
N HIS A 82 9.52 -3.51 1.09
CA HIS A 82 8.37 -4.41 1.19
C HIS A 82 7.22 -3.96 0.30
N ALA A 83 6.53 -4.95 -0.27
CA ALA A 83 5.38 -4.74 -1.12
C ALA A 83 4.10 -4.65 -0.27
N TYR A 84 3.29 -3.62 -0.53
CA TYR A 84 1.99 -3.40 0.08
C TYR A 84 0.94 -3.28 -1.03
N SER A 85 -0.28 -3.77 -0.79
CA SER A 85 -1.40 -3.50 -1.69
C SER A 85 -2.07 -2.18 -1.31
N VAL A 86 -2.35 -1.32 -2.28
CA VAL A 86 -3.27 -0.19 -2.07
C VAL A 86 -4.66 -0.69 -2.46
N ILE A 87 -5.59 -0.69 -1.51
CA ILE A 87 -6.89 -1.36 -1.65
C ILE A 87 -8.07 -0.40 -1.69
N ALA A 88 -7.87 0.88 -1.34
CA ALA A 88 -8.84 1.94 -1.57
C ALA A 88 -8.18 3.33 -1.53
N ALA A 89 -8.80 4.29 -2.21
CA ALA A 89 -8.50 5.72 -2.10
C ALA A 89 -9.78 6.48 -1.77
N THR A 90 -9.78 7.30 -0.72
CA THR A 90 -10.95 8.09 -0.32
C THR A 90 -10.58 9.50 0.14
N GLU A 91 -11.44 10.48 -0.15
CA GLU A 91 -11.38 11.79 0.49
C GLU A 91 -12.28 11.80 1.72
N VAL A 92 -11.84 12.46 2.79
CA VAL A 92 -12.64 12.67 4.01
C VAL A 92 -12.67 14.16 4.35
N ASP A 93 -13.84 14.65 4.74
CA ASP A 93 -13.97 16.01 5.26
C ASP A 93 -13.71 15.98 6.77
N THR A 94 -12.68 16.71 7.22
CA THR A 94 -12.30 16.84 8.64
C THR A 94 -12.54 18.27 9.12
N ALA A 95 -12.44 18.48 10.44
CA ALA A 95 -12.46 19.83 11.01
C ALA A 95 -11.34 20.75 10.47
N LYS A 96 -10.24 20.18 9.95
CA LYS A 96 -9.09 20.91 9.39
C LYS A 96 -9.18 21.11 7.87
N GLY A 97 -10.24 20.61 7.24
CA GLY A 97 -10.41 20.59 5.79
C GLY A 97 -10.46 19.16 5.24
N ARG A 98 -10.41 19.07 3.92
CA ARG A 98 -10.46 17.79 3.21
C ARG A 98 -9.10 17.11 3.22
N GLU A 99 -9.07 15.83 3.57
CA GLU A 99 -7.86 15.00 3.56
C GLU A 99 -8.03 13.81 2.62
N ARG A 100 -6.94 13.43 1.93
CA ARG A 100 -6.90 12.30 1.00
C ARG A 100 -6.24 11.12 1.69
N LEU A 101 -6.97 10.03 1.83
CA LEU A 101 -6.52 8.83 2.52
C LEU A 101 -6.38 7.66 1.56
N LEU A 102 -5.34 6.88 1.78
CA LEU A 102 -5.14 5.58 1.15
C LEU A 102 -5.35 4.50 2.19
N LYS A 103 -6.08 3.45 1.81
CA LYS A 103 -6.17 2.20 2.57
C LYS A 103 -5.16 1.22 1.99
N LEU A 104 -4.23 0.75 2.81
CA LEU A 104 -3.19 -0.19 2.40
C LEU A 104 -3.32 -1.50 3.15
N ARG A 105 -2.71 -2.54 2.59
CA ARG A 105 -2.58 -3.85 3.22
C ARG A 105 -1.13 -4.35 3.16
N ASN A 106 -0.60 -4.67 4.33
CA ASN A 106 0.58 -5.50 4.48
C ASN A 106 0.22 -6.97 4.19
N PRO A 107 0.83 -7.63 3.19
CA PRO A 107 0.52 -9.03 2.88
C PRO A 107 0.87 -10.00 4.01
N TRP A 108 1.67 -9.61 5.00
CA TRP A 108 1.95 -10.44 6.18
C TRP A 108 0.79 -10.48 7.19
N GLY A 109 -0.25 -9.66 7.00
CA GLY A 109 -1.44 -9.66 7.85
C GLY A 109 -1.21 -9.13 9.27
N HIS A 110 -0.17 -8.32 9.45
CA HIS A 110 0.14 -7.62 10.69
C HIS A 110 1.13 -6.47 10.39
N LYS A 111 1.51 -5.70 11.41
CA LYS A 111 2.50 -4.61 11.33
C LYS A 111 2.00 -3.49 10.41
N GLU A 112 1.27 -2.59 11.06
CA GLU A 112 0.51 -1.49 10.47
C GLU A 112 1.14 -0.14 10.79
N TRP A 113 0.77 0.84 9.97
CA TRP A 113 1.09 2.24 10.18
C TRP A 113 0.72 2.73 11.59
N LYS A 114 1.60 3.50 12.22
CA LYS A 114 1.42 4.07 13.56
C LYS A 114 1.29 5.59 13.59
N GLY A 115 1.28 6.23 12.42
CA GLY A 115 1.11 7.67 12.33
C GLY A 115 -0.36 8.10 12.29
N LYS A 116 -0.59 9.29 11.74
CA LYS A 116 -1.94 9.83 11.58
C LYS A 116 -2.80 8.90 10.74
N TRP A 117 -4.06 8.71 11.13
CA TRP A 117 -5.00 7.75 10.54
C TRP A 117 -4.63 6.27 10.72
N SER A 118 -3.64 5.94 11.56
CA SER A 118 -3.49 4.57 12.06
C SER A 118 -4.75 4.10 12.80
N ASP A 119 -4.91 2.80 13.01
CA ASP A 119 -6.15 2.26 13.56
C ASP A 119 -6.49 2.81 14.95
N ASN A 120 -5.50 3.21 15.74
CA ASN A 120 -5.70 3.80 17.08
C ASN A 120 -5.56 5.34 17.11
N ASP A 121 -5.47 6.00 15.95
CA ASP A 121 -5.28 7.45 15.88
C ASP A 121 -6.53 8.23 16.30
N GLU A 122 -6.33 9.39 16.93
CA GLU A 122 -7.42 10.25 17.41
C GLU A 122 -8.10 11.05 16.29
N SER A 123 -7.56 11.06 15.06
CA SER A 123 -8.22 11.73 13.92
C SER A 123 -9.51 11.04 13.49
N TRP A 124 -9.71 9.80 13.92
CA TRP A 124 -10.92 9.03 13.63
C TRP A 124 -12.11 9.47 14.48
N THR A 125 -13.25 9.71 13.82
CA THR A 125 -14.57 9.73 14.48
C THR A 125 -15.25 8.37 14.33
N ASP A 126 -16.20 8.05 15.20
CA ASP A 126 -16.98 6.80 15.12
C ASP A 126 -17.68 6.65 13.76
N GLU A 127 -18.17 7.76 13.19
CA GLU A 127 -18.79 7.78 11.86
C GLU A 127 -17.80 7.44 10.76
N LEU A 128 -16.60 8.05 10.77
CA LEU A 128 -15.56 7.80 9.78
C LEU A 128 -15.01 6.37 9.89
N ARG A 129 -14.80 5.87 11.11
CA ARG A 129 -14.39 4.47 11.35
C ARG A 129 -15.37 3.50 10.72
N LYS A 130 -16.66 3.70 10.96
CA LYS A 130 -17.72 2.86 10.41
C LYS A 130 -17.85 2.99 8.90
N ALA A 131 -17.76 4.21 8.37
CA ALA A 131 -17.91 4.47 6.93
C ALA A 131 -16.77 3.86 6.10
N LEU A 132 -15.52 3.95 6.59
CA LEU A 132 -14.35 3.44 5.88
C LEU A 132 -13.96 2.01 6.29
N GLY A 133 -14.60 1.47 7.33
CA GLY A 133 -14.31 0.14 7.86
C GLY A 133 -12.89 0.05 8.40
N CYS A 134 -12.49 1.03 9.20
CA CYS A 134 -11.30 0.95 10.05
C CYS A 134 -11.64 0.08 11.26
N GLN A 135 -10.74 -0.83 11.62
CA GLN A 135 -10.90 -1.77 12.73
C GLN A 135 -9.65 -1.69 13.59
N GLU A 136 -9.81 -1.61 14.92
CA GLU A 136 -8.70 -1.60 15.87
C GLU A 136 -8.16 -3.04 16.09
N ILE A 137 -7.70 -3.67 15.02
CA ILE A 137 -7.13 -5.01 15.01
C ILE A 137 -5.85 -5.04 14.19
N ASN A 138 -4.89 -5.87 14.59
CA ASN A 138 -3.64 -6.04 13.85
C ASN A 138 -3.82 -7.12 12.76
N ASP A 139 -4.45 -6.75 11.63
CA ASP A 139 -4.75 -7.60 10.48
C ASP A 139 -3.95 -7.24 9.20
N GLY A 140 -3.04 -6.27 9.32
CA GLY A 140 -2.19 -5.72 8.28
C GLY A 140 -2.87 -4.64 7.44
N VAL A 141 -4.12 -4.26 7.70
CA VAL A 141 -4.86 -3.25 6.94
C VAL A 141 -4.88 -1.94 7.71
N PHE A 142 -4.45 -0.86 7.08
CA PHE A 142 -4.36 0.45 7.73
C PHE A 142 -4.64 1.58 6.75
N PHE A 143 -4.88 2.78 7.29
CA PHE A 143 -5.03 4.01 6.51
C PHE A 143 -3.84 4.95 6.75
N MET A 144 -3.56 5.79 5.76
CA MET A 144 -2.62 6.90 5.90
C MET A 144 -2.93 8.02 4.93
N CYS A 145 -2.44 9.23 5.22
CA CYS A 145 -2.49 10.36 4.29
C CYS A 145 -1.61 10.11 3.04
N VAL A 146 -1.99 10.66 1.90
CA VAL A 146 -1.20 10.59 0.65
C VAL A 146 0.18 11.23 0.81
N GLU A 147 0.28 12.28 1.63
CA GLU A 147 1.53 12.99 1.91
C GLU A 147 2.51 12.10 2.69
N ASP A 148 2.00 11.35 3.68
CA ASP A 148 2.79 10.35 4.40
C ASP A 148 3.14 9.19 3.47
N TYR A 149 2.20 8.76 2.62
CA TYR A 149 2.46 7.74 1.61
C TYR A 149 3.64 8.11 0.69
N LEU A 150 3.68 9.33 0.15
CA LEU A 150 4.81 9.81 -0.67
C LEU A 150 6.13 9.89 0.12
N SER A 151 6.06 10.09 1.44
CA SER A 151 7.23 10.16 2.31
C SER A 151 7.88 8.78 2.54
N TYR A 152 7.06 7.74 2.77
CA TYR A 152 7.52 6.38 3.11
C TYR A 152 7.56 5.41 1.93
N PHE A 153 6.77 5.64 0.87
CA PHE A 153 6.74 4.79 -0.31
C PHE A 153 7.52 5.41 -1.46
N ARG A 154 8.15 4.58 -2.29
CA ARG A 154 9.00 5.04 -3.41
C ARG A 154 8.41 4.74 -4.78
N THR A 155 7.64 3.68 -4.89
CA THR A 155 7.02 3.31 -6.16
C THR A 155 5.59 2.85 -5.98
N THR A 156 4.74 3.23 -6.93
CA THR A 156 3.41 2.65 -7.15
C THR A 156 3.43 1.93 -8.49
N VAL A 157 2.88 0.72 -8.55
CA VAL A 157 2.68 -0.08 -9.75
C VAL A 157 1.20 -0.33 -9.92
N ILE A 158 0.65 0.02 -11.08
CA ILE A 158 -0.77 -0.12 -11.42
C ILE A 158 -0.89 -1.08 -12.60
N CYS A 159 -1.82 -2.04 -12.51
CA CYS A 159 -2.11 -3.05 -13.52
C CYS A 159 -3.59 -3.03 -13.89
#